data_AF-A0A957X6U0-F1
#
_entry.id   AF-A0A957X6U0-F1
#
_cell.length_a   1.000
_cell.length_b   1.000
_cell.length_c   1.000
_cell.angle_alpha   90.00
_cell.angle_beta   90.00
_cell.angle_gamma   90.00
#
_symmetry.space_group_name_H-M   'P 1'
#
loop_
_entity.id
_entity.type
_entity.pdbx_description
1 polymer ?
#
loop_
_entity_poly.entity_id
_entity_poly.type
_entity_poly.pdbx_seq_one_letter_code
_entity_poly.pdbx_strand_id
1 'polypeptide(L)'
;MHSDQLRGVHEYLGTAEARQLYVAGDAAHDFDHVWRVTQLARQLAEVEGADAVVVRLAALLHDVPVTASPAAAATENGRRAHHLAAAAFAR
;
A
#
# COMPACT_ATOMS: atom_id res chain seq x y z
N MET A 1 -11.00 19.20 27.57
CA MET A 1 -11.55 17.84 27.40
C MET A 1 -12.27 17.77 26.06
N HIS A 2 -11.51 17.78 24.96
CA HIS A 2 -12.07 17.73 23.60
C HIS A 2 -11.88 16.32 23.05
N SER A 3 -12.97 15.56 23.11
CA SER A 3 -13.50 14.73 22.02
C SER A 3 -12.48 13.87 21.25
N ASP A 4 -12.23 12.65 21.73
CA ASP A 4 -11.63 11.57 20.93
C ASP A 4 -12.57 10.37 20.90
N GLN A 5 -13.81 10.61 20.49
CA GLN A 5 -14.81 9.58 20.30
C GLN A 5 -15.10 9.44 18.79
N LEU A 6 -14.82 8.25 18.27
CA LEU A 6 -15.30 7.68 17.00
C LEU A 6 -14.50 7.97 15.72
N ARG A 7 -13.20 7.57 15.68
CA ARG A 7 -12.68 7.03 14.41
C ARG A 7 -13.36 5.69 14.18
N GLY A 8 -14.35 5.70 13.29
CA GLY A 8 -15.11 4.53 12.89
C GLY A 8 -14.18 3.38 12.51
N VAL A 9 -14.66 2.17 12.80
CA VAL A 9 -14.07 0.88 12.44
C VAL A 9 -14.10 0.75 10.91
N HIS A 10 -13.24 1.49 10.23
CA HIS A 10 -12.86 1.15 8.86
C HIS A 10 -11.75 0.11 9.01
N GLU A 11 -12.08 -1.16 8.80
CA GLU A 11 -11.08 -2.22 8.67
C GLU A 11 -10.26 -1.95 7.42
N TYR A 12 -9.18 -1.19 7.59
CA TYR A 12 -8.22 -0.96 6.52
C TYR A 12 -7.49 -2.26 6.17
N LEU A 13 -7.05 -2.36 4.91
CA LEU A 13 -6.37 -3.53 4.36
C LEU A 13 -5.38 -4.21 5.33
N GLY A 14 -5.70 -5.47 5.64
CA GLY A 14 -4.88 -6.36 6.44
C GLY A 14 -3.67 -6.88 5.68
N THR A 15 -2.63 -7.33 6.38
CA THR A 15 -1.44 -7.96 5.76
C THR A 15 -1.76 -9.27 5.05
N ALA A 16 -2.70 -10.06 5.59
CA ALA A 16 -3.14 -11.31 4.97
C ALA A 16 -3.85 -11.05 3.62
N GLU A 17 -4.65 -9.99 3.55
CA GLU A 17 -5.34 -9.55 2.33
C GLU A 17 -4.36 -8.95 1.33
N ALA A 18 -3.44 -8.09 1.78
CA ALA A 18 -2.37 -7.54 0.94
C ALA A 18 -1.54 -8.65 0.28
N ARG A 19 -1.24 -9.74 0.99
CA ARG A 19 -0.50 -10.88 0.44
C ARG A 19 -1.17 -11.52 -0.78
N GLN A 20 -2.50 -11.46 -0.87
CA GLN A 20 -3.24 -12.02 -1.99
C GLN A 20 -3.06 -11.20 -3.29
N LEU A 21 -2.61 -9.95 -3.18
CA LEU A 21 -2.34 -9.09 -4.34
C LEU A 21 -1.05 -9.46 -5.08
N TYR A 22 -0.16 -10.24 -4.47
CA TYR A 22 1.19 -10.53 -4.95
C TYR A 22 1.40 -12.00 -5.37
N VAL A 23 0.34 -12.72 -5.71
CA VAL A 23 0.36 -14.17 -6.01
C VAL A 23 1.14 -14.51 -7.30
N ALA A 24 1.37 -13.54 -8.18
CA ALA A 24 2.03 -13.73 -9.48
C ALA A 24 3.32 -12.90 -9.67
N GLY A 25 3.85 -12.29 -8.60
CA GLY A 25 5.04 -11.42 -8.67
C GLY A 25 6.36 -12.18 -8.88
N ASP A 26 7.33 -11.53 -9.50
CA ASP A 26 8.74 -11.97 -9.43
C ASP A 26 9.38 -11.54 -8.10
N ALA A 27 10.62 -11.96 -7.81
CA ALA A 27 11.28 -11.70 -6.52
C ALA A 27 11.49 -10.20 -6.18
N ALA A 28 11.35 -9.30 -7.16
CA ALA A 28 11.42 -7.85 -6.95
C ALA A 28 10.04 -7.26 -6.63
N HIS A 29 8.96 -7.91 -7.06
CA HIS A 29 7.57 -7.51 -6.89
C HIS A 29 6.76 -8.53 -6.07
N ASP A 30 7.41 -9.26 -5.16
CA ASP A 30 6.77 -10.24 -4.29
C ASP A 30 6.37 -9.65 -2.93
N PHE A 31 5.52 -10.38 -2.21
CA PHE A 31 5.05 -9.93 -0.90
C PHE A 31 6.19 -9.75 0.10
N ASP A 32 7.28 -10.50 -0.01
CA ASP A 32 8.40 -10.41 0.92
C ASP A 32 9.15 -9.10 0.74
N HIS A 33 9.33 -8.63 -0.49
CA HIS A 33 9.82 -7.27 -0.78
C HIS A 33 8.93 -6.22 -0.12
N VAL A 34 7.63 -6.26 -0.40
CA VAL A 34 6.64 -5.29 0.10
C VAL A 34 6.57 -5.29 1.63
N TRP A 35 6.70 -6.46 2.24
CA TRP A 35 6.69 -6.59 3.70
C TRP A 35 7.92 -5.93 4.33
N ARG A 36 9.13 -6.15 3.78
CA ARG A 36 10.34 -5.47 4.27
C ARG A 36 10.22 -3.95 4.17
N VAL A 37 9.69 -3.45 3.05
CA VAL A 37 9.45 -2.00 2.85
C VAL A 37 8.43 -1.47 3.85
N THR A 38 7.34 -2.19 4.08
CA THR A 38 6.30 -1.80 5.04
C THR A 38 6.85 -1.69 6.46
N GLN A 39 7.71 -2.61 6.88
CA GLN A 39 8.32 -2.58 8.21
C GLN A 39 9.26 -1.39 8.38
N LEU A 40 10.09 -1.09 7.37
CA LEU A 40 10.94 0.11 7.37
C LEU A 40 10.10 1.40 7.38
N ALA A 41 9.06 1.47 6.54
CA ALA A 41 8.20 2.65 6.43
C ALA A 41 7.49 2.95 7.75
N ARG A 42 7.08 1.93 8.51
CA ARG A 42 6.49 2.11 9.84
C ARG A 42 7.48 2.69 10.85
N GLN A 43 8.73 2.21 10.85
CA GLN A 43 9.78 2.77 11.71
C GLN A 43 10.04 4.25 11.38
N LEU A 44 10.10 4.60 10.09
CA LEU A 44 10.24 5.99 9.66
C LEU A 44 9.02 6.83 10.06
N ALA A 45 7.80 6.30 9.94
CA ALA A 45 6.59 7.03 10.34
C ALA A 45 6.60 7.41 11.82
N GLU A 46 7.08 6.51 12.69
CA GLU A 46 7.22 6.78 14.13
C GLU A 46 8.26 7.88 14.40
N VAL A 47 9.41 7.83 13.72
CA VAL A 47 10.49 8.82 13.88
C VAL A 47 10.09 10.20 13.35
N GLU A 48 9.38 10.25 12.23
CA GLU A 48 8.98 11.48 11.53
C GLU A 48 7.64 12.05 12.04
N GLY A 49 6.94 11.34 12.93
CA GLY A 49 5.62 11.74 13.42
C GLY A 49 4.52 11.69 12.35
N ALA A 50 4.67 10.80 11.36
CA ALA A 50 3.68 10.61 10.31
C ALA A 50 2.53 9.69 10.76
N ASP A 51 1.38 9.76 10.07
CA ASP A 51 0.25 8.85 10.32
C ASP A 51 0.63 7.42 9.90
N ALA A 52 0.87 6.57 10.90
CA ALA A 52 1.31 5.18 10.70
C ALA A 52 0.32 4.34 9.88
N VAL A 53 -0.98 4.64 9.92
CA VAL A 53 -1.99 3.93 9.12
C VAL A 53 -1.83 4.29 7.65
N VAL A 54 -1.73 5.58 7.34
CA VAL A 54 -1.53 6.06 5.96
C VAL A 54 -0.23 5.53 5.37
N VAL A 55 0.87 5.63 6.12
CA VAL A 55 2.18 5.16 5.66
C VAL A 55 2.19 3.65 5.43
N ARG A 56 1.59 2.87 6.35
CA ARG A 56 1.48 1.42 6.19
C ARG A 56 0.67 1.05 4.94
N LEU A 57 -0.47 1.68 4.71
CA LEU A 57 -1.31 1.39 3.55
C LEU A 57 -0.61 1.78 2.24
N ALA A 58 0.04 2.94 2.20
CA ALA A 58 0.82 3.37 1.06
C ALA A 58 1.94 2.37 0.73
N ALA A 59 2.68 1.91 1.75
CA ALA A 59 3.76 0.93 1.58
C ALA A 59 3.25 -0.44 1.12
N LEU A 60 2.11 -0.92 1.65
CA LEU A 60 1.51 -2.19 1.23
C LEU A 60 0.99 -2.19 -0.21
N LEU A 61 0.67 -1.01 -0.75
CA LEU A 61 -0.02 -0.87 -2.04
C LEU A 61 0.85 -0.30 -3.16
N HIS A 62 2.06 0.19 -2.84
CA HIS A 62 2.90 0.91 -3.78
C HIS A 62 3.30 0.12 -5.03
N ASP A 63 3.25 -1.21 -4.96
CA ASP A 63 3.76 -2.12 -5.98
C ASP A 63 2.72 -3.16 -6.44
N VAL A 64 1.44 -2.93 -6.14
CA VAL A 64 0.37 -3.88 -6.52
C VAL A 64 0.33 -4.00 -8.05
N PRO A 65 0.25 -5.22 -8.62
CA PRO A 65 0.15 -5.42 -10.05
C PRO A 65 -1.27 -5.08 -10.54
N VAL A 66 -1.52 -3.79 -10.76
CA VAL A 66 -2.76 -3.33 -11.37
C VAL A 66 -2.62 -3.46 -12.88
N THR A 67 -3.29 -4.45 -13.44
CA THR A 67 -3.24 -4.86 -14.85
C THR A 67 -3.21 -3.69 -15.84
N ALA A 68 -2.01 -3.37 -16.29
CA ALA A 68 -1.71 -2.72 -17.55
C ALA A 68 -0.52 -3.50 -18.09
N SER A 69 -0.49 -3.80 -19.40
CA SER A 69 0.72 -4.36 -20.02
C SER A 69 1.97 -3.61 -19.52
N PRO A 70 3.14 -4.24 -19.33
CA PRO A 70 4.36 -3.55 -18.88
C PRO A 70 4.63 -2.25 -19.66
N ALA A 71 4.32 -2.26 -20.96
CA ALA A 71 4.42 -1.10 -21.84
C ALA A 71 3.43 0.03 -21.49
N ALA A 72 2.21 -0.31 -21.06
CA ALA A 72 1.21 0.65 -20.62
C ALA A 72 1.52 1.20 -19.22
N ALA A 73 2.02 0.36 -18.31
CA ALA A 73 2.45 0.76 -16.96
C ALA A 73 3.62 1.76 -16.98
N ALA A 74 4.52 1.67 -17.96
CA ALA A 74 5.65 2.58 -18.10
C ALA A 74 5.27 4.01 -18.52
N THR A 75 4.07 4.23 -19.06
CA THR A 75 3.60 5.57 -19.46
C THR A 75 3.23 6.43 -18.24
N GLU A 76 3.31 7.75 -18.37
CA GLU A 76 2.87 8.68 -17.30
C GLU A 76 1.40 8.43 -16.91
N ASN A 77 0.55 8.20 -17.91
CA ASN A 77 -0.86 7.89 -17.70
C ASN A 77 -1.06 6.52 -17.02
N GLY A 78 -0.22 5.54 -17.35
CA GLY A 78 -0.18 4.23 -16.70
C GLY A 78 0.25 4.30 -15.24
N ARG A 79 1.31 5.05 -14.92
CA ARG A 79 1.76 5.29 -13.54
C ARG A 79 0.69 6.00 -12.70
N ARG A 80 0.03 7.02 -13.26
CA ARG A 80 -1.07 7.71 -12.57
C ARG A 80 -2.28 6.80 -12.34
N ALA A 81 -2.65 6.00 -13.34
CA ALA A 81 -3.75 5.04 -13.22
C ALA A 81 -3.43 3.94 -12.19
N HIS A 82 -2.17 3.51 -12.13
CA HIS A 82 -1.68 2.52 -11.17
C HIS A 82 -1.88 2.98 -9.72
N HIS A 83 -1.44 4.18 -9.33
CA HIS A 83 -1.60 4.66 -7.95
C HIS A 83 -3.06 4.79 -7.52
N LEU A 84 -3.95 5.23 -8.41
CA LEU A 84 -5.39 5.33 -8.13
C LEU A 84 -6.05 3.96 -7.96
N ALA A 85 -5.69 3.01 -8.82
CA ALA A 85 -6.21 1.66 -8.74
C ALA A 85 -5.65 0.90 -7.54
N ALA A 86 -4.39 1.12 -7.18
CA ALA A 86 -3.77 0.58 -5.97
C ALA A 86 -4.48 1.12 -4.71
N ALA A 87 -4.77 2.42 -4.67
CA ALA A 87 -5.50 3.04 -3.55
C ALA A 87 -6.90 2.45 -3.33
N ALA A 88 -7.55 1.92 -4.37
CA ALA A 88 -8.86 1.29 -4.26
C ALA A 88 -8.85 -0.01 -3.42
N PHE A 89 -7.68 -0.58 -3.12
CA PHE A 89 -7.53 -1.74 -2.24
C PHE A 89 -7.38 -1.37 -0.76
N ALA A 90 -7.22 -0.09 -0.40
CA ALA A 90 -6.98 0.34 0.98
C ALA A 90 -8.23 0.32 1.89
N ARG A 91 -9.39 -0.03 1.34
CA ARG A 91 -10.73 0.18 1.91
C ARG A 91 -11.25 -0.99 2.75
#